data_AF-A0AAU0P4A9-F1
#
_entry.id   AF-A0AAU0P4A9-F1
#
_cell.length_a   1.000
_cell.length_b   1.000
_cell.length_c   1.000
_cell.angle_alpha   90.00
_cell.angle_beta   90.00
_cell.angle_gamma   90.00
#
_symmetry.space_group_name_H-M   'P 1'
#
loop_
_entity.id
_entity.type
_entity.pdbx_description
1 polymer ?
#
loop_
_entity_poly.entity_id
_entity_poly.type
_entity_poly.pdbx_seq_one_letter_code
_entity_poly.pdbx_strand_id
1 'polypeptide(L)'
;MRTIPLVWKDTTIVNQLLEVSMWIRNIVISHVNVNRDDNIGARTVLSYGERFNSFLDEITVDDLVYNYTKKDKKAKSQLALNTGDYTLMHNPRQLQMNTALSKSYIIESLGSNQGIDGNNFFIDKSFFDYLKSIVKNIVKNNEILEVIDENNLFVIKYKDELEIECNWLMGFEIKNQIEVSKPFMTTVYKIKAFYPHDENPKEFKFEMIR
;
A
#
# COMPACT_ATOMS: atom_id res chain seq x y z
N MET A 1 16.55 -23.19 20.98
CA MET A 1 16.53 -21.72 20.83
C MET A 1 17.57 -21.36 19.77
N ARG A 2 17.18 -21.33 18.49
CA ARG A 2 18.10 -21.01 17.38
C ARG A 2 17.93 -19.53 17.05
N THR A 3 18.96 -18.75 17.35
CA THR A 3 19.14 -17.37 16.91
C THR A 3 19.38 -17.35 15.41
N ILE A 4 18.47 -16.73 14.66
CA ILE A 4 18.66 -16.41 13.24
C ILE A 4 19.65 -15.24 13.20
N PRO A 5 20.76 -15.34 12.42
CA PRO A 5 21.75 -14.28 12.36
C PRO A 5 21.16 -13.08 11.61
N LEU A 6 20.91 -12.01 12.36
CA LEU A 6 20.58 -10.69 11.85
C LEU A 6 21.76 -10.13 11.05
N VAL A 7 21.75 -10.31 9.73
CA VAL A 7 22.62 -9.56 8.82
C VAL A 7 22.02 -8.15 8.69
N TRP A 8 22.48 -7.27 9.56
CA TRP A 8 22.23 -5.83 9.49
C TRP A 8 23.10 -5.22 8.38
N LYS A 9 22.49 -4.94 7.23
CA LYS A 9 22.88 -3.86 6.29
C LYS A 9 21.73 -3.71 5.29
N ASP A 10 21.15 -2.50 5.23
CA ASP A 10 19.99 -2.09 4.40
C ASP A 10 18.60 -2.64 4.79
N THR A 11 18.36 -2.77 6.10
CA THR A 11 17.13 -3.34 6.69
C THR A 11 15.86 -2.49 6.54
N THR A 12 15.93 -1.18 6.30
CA THR A 12 14.73 -0.32 6.34
C THR A 12 13.71 -0.64 5.24
N ILE A 13 14.15 -0.86 3.99
CA ILE A 13 13.21 -1.05 2.86
C ILE A 13 12.72 -2.50 2.78
N VAL A 14 13.57 -3.49 3.11
CA VAL A 14 13.13 -4.89 3.23
C VAL A 14 12.12 -5.03 4.38
N ASN A 15 12.36 -4.34 5.51
CA ASN A 15 11.38 -4.28 6.59
C ASN A 15 10.09 -3.60 6.15
N GLN A 16 10.13 -2.55 5.32
CA GLN A 16 8.91 -1.94 4.74
C GLN A 16 8.11 -2.94 3.90
N LEU A 17 8.75 -3.74 3.04
CA LEU A 17 8.04 -4.77 2.26
C LEU A 17 7.47 -5.88 3.16
N LEU A 18 8.18 -6.25 4.22
CA LEU A 18 7.70 -7.20 5.22
C LEU A 18 6.47 -6.65 5.97
N GLU A 19 6.53 -5.38 6.41
CA GLU A 19 5.40 -4.68 7.03
C GLU A 19 4.20 -4.62 6.09
N VAL A 20 4.42 -4.34 4.80
CA VAL A 20 3.39 -4.39 3.77
C VAL A 20 2.82 -5.81 3.63
N SER A 21 3.66 -6.85 3.61
CA SER A 21 3.22 -8.26 3.58
C SER A 21 2.32 -8.61 4.77
N MET A 22 2.73 -8.22 5.99
CA MET A 22 1.95 -8.42 7.22
C MET A 22 0.64 -7.64 7.19
N TRP A 23 0.66 -6.40 6.69
CA TRP A 23 -0.54 -5.59 6.53
C TRP A 23 -1.53 -6.22 5.55
N ILE A 24 -1.06 -6.71 4.39
CA ILE A 24 -1.89 -7.43 3.42
C ILE A 24 -2.47 -8.70 4.06
N ARG A 25 -1.67 -9.47 4.81
CA ARG A 25 -2.14 -10.66 5.53
C ARG A 25 -3.32 -10.33 6.44
N ASN A 26 -3.28 -9.22 7.17
CA ASN A 26 -4.40 -8.80 8.03
C ASN A 26 -5.67 -8.50 7.22
N ILE A 27 -5.54 -7.87 6.05
CA ILE A 27 -6.67 -7.59 5.16
C ILE A 27 -7.25 -8.90 4.62
N VAL A 28 -6.39 -9.83 4.21
CA VAL A 28 -6.77 -11.15 3.71
C VAL A 28 -7.52 -11.95 4.79
N ILE A 29 -6.98 -12.01 6.01
CA ILE A 29 -7.65 -12.71 7.12
C ILE A 29 -9.02 -12.08 7.40
N SER A 30 -9.10 -10.75 7.40
CA SER A 30 -10.36 -10.03 7.60
C SER A 30 -11.37 -10.36 6.51
N HIS A 31 -10.94 -10.35 5.24
CA HIS A 31 -11.78 -10.70 4.09
C HIS A 31 -12.31 -12.14 4.20
N VAL A 32 -11.44 -13.11 4.48
CA VAL A 32 -11.80 -14.52 4.61
C VAL A 32 -12.78 -14.74 5.78
N ASN A 33 -12.55 -14.08 6.92
CA ASN A 33 -13.41 -14.22 8.09
C ASN A 33 -14.80 -13.64 7.83
N VAL A 34 -14.89 -12.41 7.29
CA VAL A 34 -16.18 -11.79 6.96
C VAL A 34 -16.95 -12.64 5.94
N ASN A 35 -16.27 -13.17 4.93
CA ASN A 35 -16.90 -14.01 3.90
C ASN A 35 -17.22 -15.44 4.35
N ARG A 36 -16.72 -15.86 5.51
CA ARG A 36 -17.06 -17.14 6.12
C ARG A 36 -18.32 -17.05 6.97
N ASP A 37 -18.46 -15.95 7.72
CA ASP A 37 -19.46 -15.82 8.77
C ASP A 37 -20.73 -15.07 8.31
N ASP A 38 -20.61 -14.13 7.36
CA ASP A 38 -21.75 -13.32 6.89
C ASP A 38 -22.45 -13.89 5.65
N ASN A 39 -23.78 -13.88 5.68
CA ASN A 39 -24.63 -14.25 4.54
C ASN A 39 -24.57 -13.24 3.37
N ILE A 40 -24.12 -12.00 3.62
CA ILE A 40 -24.17 -10.90 2.64
C ILE A 40 -22.85 -10.77 1.86
N GLY A 41 -21.74 -11.28 2.40
CA GLY A 41 -20.42 -11.27 1.74
C GLY A 41 -19.83 -9.87 1.52
N ALA A 42 -18.54 -9.70 1.77
CA ALA A 42 -17.79 -8.49 1.52
C ALA A 42 -16.89 -8.61 0.28
N ARG A 43 -16.92 -7.57 -0.54
CA ARG A 43 -15.97 -7.35 -1.62
C ARG A 43 -14.78 -6.54 -1.11
N THR A 44 -13.58 -6.89 -1.54
CA THR A 44 -12.37 -6.12 -1.18
C THR A 44 -11.66 -5.65 -2.43
N VAL A 45 -11.30 -4.36 -2.46
CA VAL A 45 -10.57 -3.73 -3.55
C VAL A 45 -9.35 -2.98 -2.99
N LEU A 46 -8.16 -3.45 -3.33
CA LEU A 46 -6.91 -2.77 -3.00
C LEU A 46 -6.41 -1.95 -4.19
N SER A 47 -5.94 -0.75 -3.92
CA SER A 47 -5.30 0.10 -4.90
C SER A 47 -4.20 0.93 -4.26
N TYR A 48 -3.31 1.47 -5.09
CA TYR A 48 -2.30 2.43 -4.67
C TYR A 48 -2.65 3.82 -5.19
N GLY A 49 -2.21 4.83 -4.45
CA GLY A 49 -2.41 6.22 -4.78
C GLY A 49 -1.61 7.12 -3.85
N GLU A 50 -1.51 8.36 -4.25
CA GLU A 50 -0.82 9.40 -3.49
C GLU A 50 -1.83 10.21 -2.69
N ARG A 51 -1.35 10.77 -1.57
CA ARG A 51 -2.09 11.79 -0.85
C ARG A 51 -1.75 13.14 -1.47
N PHE A 52 -2.77 13.84 -1.94
CA PHE A 52 -2.57 15.17 -2.49
C PHE A 52 -2.57 16.19 -1.35
N ASN A 53 -1.39 16.64 -0.96
CA ASN A 53 -1.21 17.66 0.07
C ASN A 53 -1.32 19.05 -0.59
N SER A 54 -2.55 19.52 -0.82
CA SER A 54 -2.79 20.82 -1.49
C SER A 54 -2.30 22.03 -0.70
N PHE A 55 -2.20 21.92 0.64
CA PHE A 55 -1.91 23.03 1.54
C PHE A 55 -1.04 22.57 2.71
N LEU A 56 -0.34 23.53 3.33
CA LEU A 56 0.28 23.37 4.64
C LEU A 56 -0.76 22.81 5.63
N ASP A 57 -0.35 21.87 6.48
CA ASP A 57 -1.21 21.27 7.50
C ASP A 57 -1.78 22.35 8.44
N GLU A 58 -1.03 23.43 8.63
CA GLU A 58 -1.38 24.58 9.43
C GLU A 58 -0.84 25.87 8.78
N ILE A 59 -1.61 26.95 8.83
CA ILE A 59 -1.15 28.30 8.54
C ILE A 59 -1.32 29.11 9.82
N THR A 60 -0.22 29.62 10.34
CA THR A 60 -0.18 30.49 11.52
C THR A 60 -0.17 31.96 11.13
N VAL A 61 -0.38 32.84 12.10
CA VAL A 61 -0.27 34.29 11.89
C VAL A 61 1.11 34.67 11.35
N ASP A 62 2.18 34.05 11.84
CA ASP A 62 3.54 34.37 11.40
C ASP A 62 3.81 34.01 9.92
N ASP A 63 3.16 32.96 9.39
CA ASP A 63 3.35 32.51 8.00
C ASP A 63 2.84 33.54 6.97
N LEU A 64 1.89 34.38 7.35
CA LEU A 64 1.37 35.47 6.50
C LEU A 64 2.19 36.77 6.62
N VAL A 65 3.15 36.83 7.54
CA VAL A 65 3.98 38.03 7.74
C VAL A 65 5.27 37.92 6.93
N TYR A 66 5.47 38.88 6.03
CA TYR A 66 6.69 39.00 5.23
C TYR A 66 7.91 39.32 6.10
N ASN A 67 8.65 38.28 6.48
CA ASN A 67 9.80 38.35 7.39
C ASN A 67 11.16 38.64 6.69
N TYR A 68 11.16 39.18 5.46
CA TYR A 68 12.37 39.33 4.62
C TYR A 68 13.42 40.33 5.15
N THR A 69 13.06 41.20 6.07
CA THR A 69 13.96 42.22 6.67
C THR A 69 14.66 41.75 7.95
N LYS A 70 14.37 40.54 8.44
CA LYS A 70 14.94 40.05 9.70
C LYS A 70 16.35 39.51 9.52
N LYS A 71 17.20 39.80 10.51
CA LYS A 71 18.56 39.22 10.63
C LYS A 71 18.54 37.72 10.86
N ASP A 72 17.56 37.22 11.62
CA ASP A 72 17.33 35.79 11.85
C ASP A 72 16.06 35.34 11.12
N LYS A 73 16.23 34.41 10.18
CA LYS A 73 15.15 33.88 9.33
C LYS A 73 14.16 33.00 10.10
N LYS A 74 14.51 32.51 11.30
CA LYS A 74 13.66 31.63 12.10
C LYS A 74 12.90 32.33 13.24
N ALA A 75 13.15 33.63 13.44
CA ALA A 75 12.51 34.38 14.51
C ALA A 75 11.06 34.77 14.16
N LYS A 76 10.12 34.58 15.10
CA LYS A 76 8.70 34.97 14.95
C LYS A 76 8.52 36.48 14.79
N SER A 77 7.48 36.92 14.08
CA SER A 77 7.16 38.35 13.89
C SER A 77 6.72 39.01 15.18
N GLN A 78 6.92 40.33 15.26
CA GLN A 78 6.43 41.11 16.40
C GLN A 78 4.91 41.01 16.53
N LEU A 79 4.20 40.89 15.40
CA LEU A 79 2.77 40.64 15.37
C LEU A 79 2.45 39.30 16.05
N ALA A 80 3.08 38.20 15.60
CA ALA A 80 2.91 36.87 16.18
C ALA A 80 3.26 36.83 17.69
N LEU A 81 4.30 37.52 18.13
CA LEU A 81 4.69 37.62 19.54
C LEU A 81 3.64 38.37 20.39
N ASN A 82 3.03 39.42 19.85
CA ASN A 82 2.07 40.25 20.57
C ASN A 82 0.67 39.63 20.62
N THR A 83 0.27 38.88 19.59
CA THR A 83 -1.06 38.23 19.52
C THR A 83 -1.06 36.75 19.87
N GLY A 84 0.11 36.13 20.09
CA GLY A 84 0.23 34.74 20.53
C GLY A 84 0.30 33.69 19.41
N ASP A 85 0.55 34.11 18.16
CA ASP A 85 0.76 33.24 16.98
C ASP A 85 -0.24 32.10 16.84
N TYR A 86 -1.52 32.46 16.84
CA TYR A 86 -2.60 31.47 16.74
C TYR A 86 -2.74 30.93 15.31
N THR A 87 -3.27 29.71 15.21
CA THR A 87 -3.60 29.06 13.96
C THR A 87 -4.70 29.83 13.22
N LEU A 88 -4.43 30.29 12.01
CA LEU A 88 -5.42 30.93 11.13
C LEU A 88 -6.19 29.92 10.30
N MET A 89 -5.51 28.84 9.87
CA MET A 89 -6.13 27.77 9.10
C MET A 89 -5.52 26.44 9.50
N HIS A 90 -6.37 25.45 9.75
CA HIS A 90 -5.96 24.08 10.02
C HIS A 90 -6.51 23.17 8.92
N ASN A 91 -5.63 22.45 8.23
CA ASN A 91 -5.97 21.52 7.16
C ASN A 91 -5.59 20.08 7.58
N PRO A 92 -6.45 19.38 8.33
CA PRO A 92 -6.13 18.07 8.87
C PRO A 92 -5.85 17.05 7.76
N ARG A 93 -4.76 16.29 7.90
CA ARG A 93 -4.35 15.26 6.93
C ARG A 93 -5.46 14.26 6.62
N GLN A 94 -6.34 13.96 7.58
CA GLN A 94 -7.45 13.01 7.42
C GLN A 94 -8.46 13.47 6.37
N LEU A 95 -8.67 14.78 6.21
CA LEU A 95 -9.59 15.35 5.22
C LEU A 95 -8.93 15.61 3.86
N GLN A 96 -7.60 15.51 3.77
CA GLN A 96 -6.87 15.64 2.51
C GLN A 96 -7.16 14.45 1.59
N MET A 97 -7.23 14.73 0.29
CA MET A 97 -7.62 13.75 -0.73
C MET A 97 -6.66 12.55 -0.75
N ASN A 98 -7.20 11.36 -0.46
CA ASN A 98 -6.51 10.09 -0.61
C ASN A 98 -6.95 9.44 -1.92
N THR A 99 -6.08 9.49 -2.93
CA THR A 99 -6.42 8.98 -4.27
C THR A 99 -6.56 7.46 -4.29
N ALA A 100 -5.87 6.72 -3.41
CA ALA A 100 -6.04 5.27 -3.28
C ALA A 100 -7.45 4.92 -2.80
N LEU A 101 -7.93 5.61 -1.75
CA LEU A 101 -9.29 5.39 -1.23
C LEU A 101 -10.35 5.71 -2.28
N SER A 102 -10.23 6.86 -2.94
CA SER A 102 -11.15 7.26 -4.01
C SER A 102 -11.15 6.26 -5.17
N LYS A 103 -9.97 5.76 -5.57
CA LYS A 103 -9.83 4.77 -6.65
C LYS A 103 -10.48 3.45 -6.28
N SER A 104 -10.19 2.91 -5.09
CA SER A 104 -10.82 1.69 -4.60
C SER A 104 -12.35 1.82 -4.50
N TYR A 105 -12.86 2.95 -4.01
CA TYR A 105 -14.30 3.20 -3.93
C TYR A 105 -14.96 3.22 -5.31
N ILE A 106 -14.35 3.90 -6.29
CA ILE A 106 -14.88 3.94 -7.66
C ILE A 106 -14.89 2.53 -8.26
N ILE A 107 -13.78 1.78 -8.15
CA ILE A 107 -13.68 0.40 -8.67
C ILE A 107 -14.75 -0.50 -8.02
N GLU A 108 -14.93 -0.39 -6.70
CA GLU A 108 -15.95 -1.15 -5.97
C GLU A 108 -17.36 -0.81 -6.49
N SER A 109 -17.66 0.48 -6.68
CA SER A 109 -18.98 0.96 -7.12
C SER A 109 -19.39 0.52 -8.54
N LEU A 110 -18.43 0.16 -9.39
CA LEU A 110 -18.72 -0.38 -10.73
C LEU A 110 -19.46 -1.73 -10.65
N GLY A 111 -19.19 -2.50 -9.60
CA GLY A 111 -19.85 -3.76 -9.29
C GLY A 111 -19.84 -4.80 -10.42
N SER A 112 -20.81 -5.72 -10.35
CA SER A 112 -20.89 -6.89 -11.23
C SER A 112 -21.04 -6.53 -12.72
N ASN A 113 -21.55 -5.34 -13.04
CA ASN A 113 -21.72 -4.88 -14.42
C ASN A 113 -20.39 -4.76 -15.18
N GLN A 114 -19.28 -4.56 -14.45
CA GLN A 114 -17.93 -4.51 -15.00
C GLN A 114 -17.11 -5.76 -14.64
N GLY A 115 -17.75 -6.85 -14.21
CA GLY A 115 -17.07 -8.08 -13.79
C GLY A 115 -16.44 -8.01 -12.40
N ILE A 116 -16.68 -6.94 -11.64
CA ILE A 116 -16.24 -6.78 -10.26
C ILE A 116 -17.37 -7.29 -9.36
N ASP A 117 -17.53 -8.61 -9.36
CA ASP A 117 -18.70 -9.30 -8.82
C ASP A 117 -18.44 -9.98 -7.48
N GLY A 118 -19.53 -10.23 -6.75
CA GLY A 118 -19.55 -11.06 -5.55
C GLY A 118 -18.62 -10.59 -4.43
N ASN A 119 -18.33 -11.52 -3.53
CA ASN A 119 -17.48 -11.38 -2.35
C ASN A 119 -16.02 -11.73 -2.66
N ASN A 120 -15.53 -11.26 -3.80
CA ASN A 120 -14.17 -11.56 -4.26
C ASN A 120 -13.16 -10.50 -3.82
N PHE A 121 -11.89 -10.87 -3.92
CA PHE A 121 -10.75 -9.99 -3.65
C PHE A 121 -10.17 -9.46 -4.95
N PHE A 122 -10.03 -8.14 -5.04
CA PHE A 122 -9.53 -7.45 -6.22
C PHE A 122 -8.34 -6.55 -5.88
N ILE A 123 -7.33 -6.54 -6.76
CA ILE A 123 -6.17 -5.66 -6.66
C ILE A 123 -6.04 -4.88 -7.95
N ASP A 124 -5.91 -3.57 -7.85
CA ASP A 124 -5.65 -2.68 -8.97
C ASP A 124 -4.17 -2.70 -9.41
N LYS A 125 -3.93 -2.55 -10.72
CA LYS A 125 -2.58 -2.54 -11.30
C LYS A 125 -1.60 -1.58 -10.61
N SER A 126 -2.07 -0.41 -10.16
CA SER A 126 -1.20 0.57 -9.50
C SER A 126 -0.52 0.00 -8.25
N PHE A 127 -1.17 -0.95 -7.56
CA PHE A 127 -0.61 -1.59 -6.39
C PHE A 127 0.58 -2.48 -6.74
N PHE A 128 0.46 -3.31 -7.78
CA PHE A 128 1.57 -4.13 -8.27
C PHE A 128 2.71 -3.27 -8.82
N ASP A 129 2.39 -2.20 -9.55
CA ASP A 129 3.39 -1.26 -10.07
C ASP A 129 4.14 -0.57 -8.92
N TYR A 130 3.45 -0.22 -7.84
CA TYR A 130 4.07 0.32 -6.62
C TYR A 130 5.02 -0.69 -5.97
N LEU A 131 4.59 -1.93 -5.77
CA LEU A 131 5.44 -3.00 -5.21
C LEU A 131 6.69 -3.23 -6.07
N LYS A 132 6.53 -3.31 -7.40
CA LYS A 132 7.66 -3.41 -8.35
C LYS A 132 8.60 -2.22 -8.22
N SER A 133 8.09 -1.02 -8.01
CA SER A 133 8.92 0.18 -7.85
C SER A 133 9.77 0.13 -6.58
N ILE A 134 9.21 -0.37 -5.47
CA ILE A 134 9.95 -0.57 -4.21
C ILE A 134 11.07 -1.58 -4.45
N VAL A 135 10.75 -2.74 -5.02
CA VAL A 135 11.77 -3.79 -5.28
C VAL A 135 12.84 -3.29 -6.22
N LYS A 136 12.50 -2.55 -7.30
CA LYS A 136 13.48 -1.97 -8.22
C LYS A 136 14.44 -1.00 -7.53
N ASN A 137 13.95 -0.21 -6.57
CA ASN A 137 14.79 0.67 -5.77
C ASN A 137 15.73 -0.11 -4.84
N ILE A 138 15.29 -1.26 -4.31
CA ILE A 138 16.14 -2.16 -3.52
C ILE A 138 17.20 -2.85 -4.40
N VAL A 139 16.82 -3.35 -5.57
CA VAL A 139 17.71 -4.08 -6.48
C VAL A 139 18.86 -3.20 -6.94
N LYS A 140 18.61 -1.91 -7.25
CA LYS A 140 19.66 -0.94 -7.55
C LYS A 140 20.69 -0.77 -6.43
N ASN A 141 20.29 -1.05 -5.19
CA ASN A 141 21.16 -0.90 -4.03
C ASN A 141 21.84 -2.22 -3.64
N ASN A 142 21.17 -3.38 -3.73
CA ASN A 142 21.72 -4.66 -3.22
C ASN A 142 21.25 -5.98 -3.89
N GLU A 143 20.54 -6.00 -5.01
CA GLU A 143 20.18 -7.24 -5.75
C GLU A 143 19.54 -8.42 -4.96
N ILE A 144 19.07 -8.25 -3.72
CA ILE A 144 18.65 -9.38 -2.85
C ILE A 144 17.28 -9.98 -3.24
N LEU A 145 16.42 -9.18 -3.88
CA LEU A 145 15.04 -9.56 -4.20
C LEU A 145 14.81 -9.67 -5.71
N GLU A 146 13.89 -10.53 -6.10
CA GLU A 146 13.39 -10.66 -7.46
C GLU A 146 11.86 -10.64 -7.49
N VAL A 147 11.32 -10.16 -8.62
CA VAL A 147 9.88 -10.16 -8.90
C VAL A 147 9.60 -11.11 -10.04
N ILE A 148 8.67 -12.03 -9.83
CA ILE A 148 8.07 -12.86 -10.87
C ILE A 148 6.68 -12.30 -11.14
N ASP A 149 6.36 -12.03 -12.40
CA ASP A 149 5.04 -11.57 -12.85
C ASP A 149 4.68 -12.26 -14.17
N GLU A 150 4.43 -13.56 -14.09
CA GLU A 150 4.18 -14.43 -15.24
C GLU A 150 3.10 -15.45 -14.91
N ASN A 151 2.39 -15.96 -15.93
CA ASN A 151 1.43 -17.07 -15.78
C ASN A 151 0.38 -16.87 -14.67
N ASN A 152 -0.16 -15.65 -14.55
CA ASN A 152 -1.12 -15.27 -13.50
C ASN A 152 -0.56 -15.40 -12.07
N LEU A 153 0.76 -15.29 -11.90
CA LEU A 153 1.41 -15.34 -10.60
C LEU A 153 2.29 -14.10 -10.45
N PHE A 154 2.01 -13.32 -9.41
CA PHE A 154 2.87 -12.21 -8.99
C PHE A 154 3.55 -12.59 -7.67
N VAL A 155 4.89 -12.62 -7.63
CA VAL A 155 5.66 -13.02 -6.45
C VAL A 155 6.86 -12.10 -6.25
N ILE A 156 7.11 -11.76 -5.00
CA ILE A 156 8.38 -11.15 -4.56
C ILE A 156 9.10 -12.20 -3.71
N LYS A 157 10.31 -12.59 -4.12
CA LYS A 157 11.13 -13.58 -3.40
C LYS A 157 12.58 -13.16 -3.28
N TYR A 158 13.30 -13.80 -2.36
CA TYR A 158 14.74 -13.63 -2.20
C TYR A 158 15.50 -14.41 -3.28
N LYS A 159 16.57 -13.82 -3.85
CA LYS A 159 17.41 -14.46 -4.88
C LYS A 159 18.30 -15.57 -4.33
N ASP A 160 18.87 -15.38 -3.13
CA ASP A 160 19.81 -16.33 -2.55
C ASP A 160 19.08 -17.48 -1.84
N GLU A 161 19.21 -18.66 -2.45
CA GLU A 161 18.75 -19.97 -1.99
C GLU A 161 19.65 -20.53 -0.87
N LEU A 162 19.77 -19.85 0.27
CA LEU A 162 19.93 -20.65 1.49
C LEU A 162 18.60 -21.34 1.72
N GLU A 163 18.63 -22.66 1.95
CA GLU A 163 17.50 -23.58 2.14
C GLU A 163 16.48 -23.09 3.20
N ILE A 164 15.78 -22.00 2.92
CA ILE A 164 14.71 -21.46 3.71
C ILE A 164 13.46 -22.03 3.03
N GLU A 165 12.73 -22.86 3.77
CA GLU A 165 11.47 -23.48 3.33
C GLU A 165 10.45 -22.43 2.81
N CYS A 166 10.64 -21.16 3.17
CA CYS A 166 9.92 -20.02 2.63
C CYS A 166 10.88 -18.95 2.04
N ASN A 167 11.05 -18.96 0.72
CA ASN A 167 11.80 -17.92 0.01
C ASN A 167 10.93 -16.75 -0.49
N TRP A 168 9.60 -16.86 -0.38
CA TRP A 168 8.67 -15.84 -0.85
C TRP A 168 8.40 -14.83 0.27
N LEU A 169 8.51 -13.54 -0.05
CA LEU A 169 8.12 -12.45 0.84
C LEU A 169 6.62 -12.16 0.72
N MET A 170 6.07 -12.30 -0.47
CA MET A 170 4.63 -12.31 -0.72
C MET A 170 4.36 -12.82 -2.13
N GLY A 171 3.19 -13.45 -2.32
CA GLY A 171 2.73 -13.86 -3.64
C GLY A 171 1.22 -13.73 -3.80
N PHE A 172 0.78 -13.53 -5.03
CA PHE A 172 -0.62 -13.46 -5.43
C PHE A 172 -0.85 -14.37 -6.65
N GLU A 173 -1.77 -15.32 -6.51
CA GLU A 173 -2.32 -16.09 -7.63
C GLU A 173 -3.51 -15.30 -8.20
N ILE A 174 -3.45 -14.94 -9.48
CA ILE A 174 -4.46 -14.16 -10.19
C ILE A 174 -5.41 -15.12 -10.90
N LYS A 175 -6.72 -14.90 -10.78
CA LYS A 175 -7.73 -15.69 -11.52
C LYS A 175 -7.96 -15.13 -12.92
N ASN A 176 -8.24 -13.83 -13.00
CA ASN A 176 -8.53 -13.13 -14.24
C ASN A 176 -8.23 -11.64 -14.10
N GLN A 177 -8.10 -11.00 -15.26
CA GLN A 177 -7.86 -9.56 -15.39
C GLN A 177 -9.13 -8.92 -15.95
N ILE A 178 -9.45 -7.73 -15.46
CA ILE A 178 -10.62 -6.95 -15.83
C ILE A 178 -10.13 -5.57 -16.25
N GLU A 179 -10.40 -5.19 -17.49
CA GLU A 179 -10.10 -3.85 -17.97
C GLU A 179 -11.26 -2.90 -17.66
N VAL A 180 -10.96 -1.88 -16.87
CA VAL A 180 -11.90 -0.80 -16.54
C VAL A 180 -11.54 0.40 -17.42
N SER A 181 -12.47 0.81 -18.29
CA SER A 181 -12.26 1.93 -19.22
C SER A 181 -12.87 3.25 -18.74
N LYS A 182 -13.82 3.20 -17.79
CA LYS A 182 -14.51 4.36 -17.22
C LYS A 182 -14.70 4.17 -15.71
N PRO A 183 -14.61 5.24 -14.90
CA PRO A 183 -14.33 6.63 -15.27
C PRO A 183 -12.85 6.94 -15.55
N PHE A 184 -11.94 5.99 -15.31
CA PHE A 184 -10.53 6.06 -15.66
C PHE A 184 -10.06 4.72 -16.22
N MET A 185 -8.98 4.71 -17.00
CA MET A 185 -8.41 3.48 -17.55
C MET A 185 -7.52 2.77 -16.54
N THR A 186 -7.86 1.54 -16.19
CA THR A 186 -7.02 0.70 -15.34
C THR A 186 -7.30 -0.79 -15.53
N THR A 187 -6.41 -1.63 -15.02
CA THR A 187 -6.58 -3.09 -15.00
C THR A 187 -6.73 -3.54 -13.56
N VAL A 188 -7.78 -4.30 -13.29
CA VAL A 188 -8.08 -4.86 -11.97
C VAL A 188 -7.93 -6.37 -12.05
N TYR A 189 -7.21 -6.93 -11.08
CA TYR A 189 -6.90 -8.35 -11.00
C TYR A 189 -7.77 -8.99 -9.93
N LYS A 190 -8.53 -10.00 -10.31
CA LYS A 190 -9.26 -10.84 -9.35
C LYS A 190 -8.28 -11.84 -8.76
N ILE A 191 -8.12 -11.83 -7.44
CA ILE A 191 -7.12 -12.64 -6.75
C ILE A 191 -7.76 -13.96 -6.31
N LYS A 192 -7.11 -15.07 -6.66
CA LYS A 192 -7.48 -16.41 -6.28
C LYS A 192 -6.87 -16.82 -4.95
N ALA A 193 -5.58 -16.55 -4.76
CA ALA A 193 -4.88 -16.92 -3.54
C ALA A 193 -3.77 -15.92 -3.18
N PHE A 194 -3.44 -15.87 -1.88
CA PHE A 194 -2.33 -15.12 -1.34
C PHE A 194 -1.35 -16.04 -0.61
N TYR A 195 -0.06 -15.82 -0.84
CA TYR A 195 1.05 -16.54 -0.23
C TYR A 195 1.76 -15.60 0.76
N PRO A 196 1.69 -15.88 2.08
CA PRO A 196 2.33 -15.05 3.09
C PRO A 196 3.85 -15.28 3.15
N HIS A 197 4.56 -14.44 3.89
CA HIS A 197 6.02 -14.46 3.97
C HIS A 197 6.61 -15.55 4.88
N ASP A 198 5.80 -16.14 5.77
CA ASP A 198 6.24 -17.03 6.84
C ASP A 198 5.89 -18.50 6.59
N GLU A 199 5.25 -18.81 5.46
CA GLU A 199 4.74 -20.15 5.15
C GLU A 199 5.25 -20.63 3.79
N ASN A 200 5.55 -21.92 3.69
CA ASN A 200 6.00 -22.51 2.43
C ASN A 200 4.88 -22.41 1.36
N PRO A 201 5.12 -21.76 0.20
CA PRO A 201 4.10 -21.60 -0.84
C PRO A 201 3.53 -22.90 -1.39
N LYS A 202 4.23 -24.04 -1.22
CA LYS A 202 3.76 -25.37 -1.62
C LYS A 202 2.80 -25.99 -0.60
N GLU A 203 2.89 -25.59 0.65
CA GLU A 203 2.15 -26.19 1.77
C GLU A 203 0.93 -25.36 2.15
N PHE A 204 1.06 -24.04 2.10
CA PHE A 204 0.02 -23.15 2.58
C PHE A 204 -0.19 -21.94 1.68
N LYS A 205 -1.47 -21.62 1.48
CA LYS A 205 -1.93 -20.39 0.84
C LYS A 205 -3.30 -20.02 1.38
N PHE A 206 -3.60 -18.73 1.42
CA PHE A 206 -4.95 -18.26 1.67
C PHE A 206 -5.74 -18.28 0.38
N GLU A 207 -6.79 -19.09 0.31
CA GLU A 207 -7.72 -19.07 -0.82
C GLU A 207 -8.79 -17.99 -0.61
N MET A 208 -8.93 -17.08 -1.57
CA MET A 208 -9.87 -15.95 -1.52
C MET A 208 -11.20 -16.24 -2.18
N ILE A 209 -11.19 -17.19 -3.12
CA ILE A 209 -12.33 -17.51 -3.96
C ILE A 209 -12.85 -18.87 -3.52
N ARG A 210 -14.13 -18.93 -3.17
CA ARG A 210 -14.89 -20.18 -3.12
C ARG A 210 -15.48 -20.50 -4.49
#